data_AF-A0A6N3IPE0-F1
#
_entry.id   AF-A0A6N3IPE0-F1
#
_cell.length_a   1.000
_cell.length_b   1.000
_cell.length_c   1.000
_cell.angle_alpha   90.00
_cell.angle_beta   90.00
_cell.angle_gamma   90.00
#
_symmetry.space_group_name_H-M   'P 1'
#
loop_
_entity.id
_entity.type
_entity.pdbx_description
1 polymer ?
#
loop_
_entity_poly.entity_id
_entity_poly.type
_entity_poly.pdbx_seq_one_letter_code
_entity_poly.pdbx_strand_id
1 'polypeptide(L)'
;MDPHDVYDRYQRTVQHAPPEVLQQAHEEAFSRLPMDQRQQIVEQFRQAHNDPNQPFQYPQFAGGPSDYDPRQMGGMMRQAQQQQPDLLQGMLGQGGALSNPMAKMAMAGVAAIAAQRLMGGQQGGGGLLGGSLGQR
;
A
#
# COMPACT_ATOMS: atom_id res chain seq x y z
N MET A 1 -8.29 12.50 8.88
CA MET A 1 -7.08 12.34 8.05
C MET A 1 -7.48 12.62 6.62
N ASP A 2 -6.93 13.67 6.05
CA ASP A 2 -7.26 14.11 4.70
C ASP A 2 -6.70 13.12 3.66
N PRO A 3 -7.37 12.94 2.50
CA PRO A 3 -6.91 12.02 1.45
C PRO A 3 -5.47 12.31 0.99
N HIS A 4 -5.11 13.59 0.92
CA HIS A 4 -3.78 14.05 0.57
C HIS A 4 -2.73 13.57 1.59
N ASP A 5 -3.01 13.67 2.89
CA ASP A 5 -2.09 13.23 3.94
C ASP A 5 -1.83 11.71 3.88
N VAL A 6 -2.88 10.91 3.60
CA VAL A 6 -2.74 9.45 3.43
C VAL A 6 -1.85 9.12 2.23
N TYR A 7 -2.08 9.77 1.09
CA TYR A 7 -1.30 9.53 -0.12
C TYR A 7 0.15 9.97 0.04
N ASP A 8 0.41 11.17 0.56
CA ASP A 8 1.77 11.69 0.74
C ASP A 8 2.60 10.80 1.68
N ARG A 9 1.96 10.25 2.70
CA ARG A 9 2.59 9.37 3.68
C ARG A 9 2.81 7.96 3.13
N TYR A 10 1.83 7.46 2.37
CA TYR A 10 1.95 6.22 1.61
C TYR A 10 3.09 6.31 0.59
N GLN A 11 3.12 7.34 -0.25
CA GLN A 11 4.10 7.55 -1.30
C GLN A 11 5.52 7.65 -0.74
N ARG A 12 5.72 8.41 0.35
CA ARG A 12 7.02 8.48 1.04
C ARG A 12 7.47 7.11 1.54
N THR A 13 6.56 6.35 2.13
CA THR A 13 6.90 5.04 2.68
C THR A 13 7.23 4.04 1.57
N VAL A 14 6.44 4.03 0.51
CA VAL A 14 6.59 3.12 -0.64
C VAL A 14 7.86 3.37 -1.44
N GLN A 15 8.33 4.62 -1.51
CA GLN A 15 9.59 4.96 -2.18
C GLN A 15 10.83 4.41 -1.46
N HIS A 16 10.76 4.21 -0.14
CA HIS A 16 11.90 3.81 0.66
C HIS A 16 11.81 2.36 1.17
N ALA A 17 10.62 1.78 1.20
CA ALA A 17 10.40 0.43 1.68
C ALA A 17 10.84 -0.64 0.67
N PRO A 18 11.45 -1.76 1.12
CA PRO A 18 11.73 -2.90 0.26
C PRO A 18 10.45 -3.43 -0.42
N PRO A 19 10.54 -3.90 -1.67
CA PRO A 19 9.37 -4.35 -2.42
C PRO A 19 8.66 -5.55 -1.76
N GLU A 20 9.38 -6.41 -1.05
CA GLU A 20 8.82 -7.54 -0.30
C GLU A 20 8.01 -7.06 0.91
N VAL A 21 8.52 -6.05 1.63
CA VAL A 21 7.85 -5.44 2.79
C VAL A 21 6.54 -4.80 2.35
N LEU A 22 6.56 -4.07 1.23
CA LEU A 22 5.37 -3.46 0.68
C LEU A 22 4.36 -4.49 0.22
N GLN A 23 4.80 -5.55 -0.45
CA GLN A 23 3.90 -6.62 -0.88
C GLN A 23 3.17 -7.25 0.31
N GLN A 24 3.90 -7.57 1.38
CA GLN A 24 3.32 -8.13 2.62
C GLN A 24 2.35 -7.15 3.28
N ALA A 25 2.74 -5.87 3.36
CA ALA A 25 1.92 -4.83 3.98
C ALA A 25 0.59 -4.64 3.24
N HIS A 26 0.61 -4.62 1.89
CA HIS A 26 -0.60 -4.56 1.07
C HIS A 26 -1.48 -5.79 1.24
N GLU A 27 -0.89 -6.99 1.20
CA GLU A 27 -1.61 -8.24 1.39
C GLU A 27 -2.33 -8.27 2.74
N GLU A 28 -1.64 -7.90 3.81
CA GLU A 28 -2.22 -7.82 5.15
C GLU A 28 -3.35 -6.77 5.22
N ALA A 29 -3.14 -5.58 4.66
CA ALA A 29 -4.14 -4.53 4.62
C ALA A 29 -5.41 -4.95 3.85
N PHE A 30 -5.25 -5.55 2.67
CA PHE A 30 -6.36 -6.00 1.83
C PHE A 30 -7.06 -7.25 2.39
N SER A 31 -6.35 -8.11 3.12
CA SER A 31 -6.98 -9.26 3.80
C SER A 31 -8.02 -8.82 4.84
N ARG A 32 -7.86 -7.61 5.41
CA ARG A 32 -8.77 -7.02 6.39
C ARG A 32 -9.95 -6.29 5.75
N LEU A 33 -9.94 -6.10 4.43
CA LEU A 33 -11.04 -5.45 3.72
C LEU A 33 -12.20 -6.43 3.45
N PRO A 34 -13.46 -5.96 3.57
CA PRO A 34 -14.62 -6.71 3.09
C PRO A 34 -14.51 -7.05 1.61
N MET A 35 -15.14 -8.15 1.19
CA MET A 35 -15.09 -8.62 -0.19
C MET A 35 -15.58 -7.56 -1.19
N ASP A 36 -16.67 -6.86 -0.89
CA ASP A 36 -17.21 -5.80 -1.76
C ASP A 36 -16.21 -4.65 -1.97
N GLN A 37 -15.47 -4.29 -0.91
CA GLN A 37 -14.44 -3.25 -1.00
C GLN A 37 -13.27 -3.70 -1.88
N ARG A 38 -12.87 -4.97 -1.77
CA ARG A 38 -11.83 -5.55 -2.63
C ARG A 38 -12.26 -5.56 -4.09
N GLN A 39 -13.51 -5.95 -4.36
CA GLN A 39 -14.06 -5.95 -5.71
C GLN A 39 -14.09 -4.54 -6.30
N GLN A 40 -14.48 -3.52 -5.54
CA GLN A 40 -14.46 -2.11 -5.99
C GLN A 40 -13.04 -1.65 -6.38
N ILE A 41 -12.04 -2.02 -5.58
CA ILE A 41 -10.64 -1.68 -5.85
C ILE A 41 -10.16 -2.35 -7.14
N VAL A 42 -10.42 -3.66 -7.28
CA VAL A 42 -10.05 -4.43 -8.48
C VAL A 42 -10.78 -3.91 -9.71
N GLU A 43 -12.06 -3.55 -9.59
CA GLU A 43 -12.84 -2.99 -10.69
C GLU A 43 -12.24 -1.68 -11.20
N GLN A 44 -11.79 -0.81 -10.29
CA GLN A 44 -11.15 0.45 -10.68
C GLN A 44 -9.80 0.22 -11.40
N PHE A 45 -9.00 -0.73 -10.94
CA PHE A 45 -7.78 -1.13 -11.66
C PHE A 45 -8.10 -1.73 -13.03
N ARG A 46 -9.17 -2.52 -13.13
CA ARG A 46 -9.61 -3.11 -14.39
C ARG A 46 -10.09 -2.05 -15.38
N GLN A 47 -10.82 -1.03 -14.90
CA GLN A 47 -11.20 0.13 -15.72
C GLN A 47 -9.98 0.88 -16.24
N ALA A 48 -9.00 1.15 -15.36
CA ALA A 48 -7.75 1.78 -15.77
C ALA A 48 -6.97 0.91 -16.76
N HIS A 49 -6.96 -0.41 -16.60
CA HIS A 49 -6.29 -1.33 -17.50
C HIS A 49 -6.91 -1.36 -18.91
N ASN A 50 -8.24 -1.24 -18.98
CA ASN A 50 -8.99 -1.30 -20.24
C ASN A 50 -9.12 0.06 -20.93
N ASP A 51 -8.79 1.16 -20.26
CA ASP A 51 -8.86 2.50 -20.84
C ASP A 51 -7.61 2.74 -21.72
N PRO A 52 -7.77 2.93 -23.04
CA PRO A 52 -6.65 3.16 -23.95
C PRO A 52 -5.89 4.47 -23.67
N ASN A 53 -6.46 5.38 -22.88
CA ASN A 53 -5.82 6.64 -22.49
C ASN A 53 -5.00 6.52 -21.19
N GLN A 54 -5.02 5.34 -20.54
CA GLN A 54 -4.29 5.09 -19.30
C GLN A 54 -3.06 4.22 -19.61
N PRO A 55 -1.87 4.58 -19.09
CA PRO A 55 -0.67 3.75 -19.24
C PRO A 55 -0.70 2.47 -18.39
N PHE A 56 -1.60 2.36 -17.40
CA PHE A 56 -1.66 1.23 -16.50
C PHE A 56 -1.99 -0.08 -17.23
N GLN A 57 -1.09 -1.06 -17.13
CA GLN A 57 -1.25 -2.40 -17.67
C GLN A 57 -0.84 -3.45 -16.66
N TYR A 58 -1.76 -4.35 -16.34
CA TYR A 58 -1.50 -5.47 -15.44
C TYR A 58 -1.74 -6.81 -16.18
N PRO A 59 -0.67 -7.49 -16.64
CA PRO A 59 -0.77 -8.64 -17.53
C PRO A 59 -1.40 -9.88 -16.88
N GLN A 60 -1.53 -9.88 -15.56
CA GLN A 60 -2.12 -10.97 -14.77
C GLN A 60 -3.63 -10.78 -14.56
N PHE A 61 -4.27 -9.78 -15.21
CA PHE A 61 -5.72 -9.70 -15.21
C PHE A 61 -6.31 -10.95 -15.89
N ALA A 62 -6.90 -11.83 -15.08
CA ALA A 62 -7.66 -13.00 -15.50
C ALA A 62 -8.91 -13.16 -14.62
N GLY A 63 -10.07 -13.46 -15.21
CA GLY A 63 -11.31 -13.65 -14.46
C GLY A 63 -11.99 -12.36 -13.98
N GLY A 64 -12.93 -12.52 -13.05
CA GLY A 64 -13.74 -11.44 -12.49
C GLY A 64 -13.14 -10.81 -11.22
N PRO A 65 -13.65 -9.65 -10.77
CA PRO A 65 -13.09 -8.92 -9.63
C PRO A 65 -13.06 -9.70 -8.30
N SER A 66 -13.92 -10.71 -8.17
CA SER A 66 -14.00 -11.61 -7.02
C SER A 66 -12.87 -12.65 -6.96
N ASP A 67 -12.17 -12.88 -8.06
CA ASP A 67 -11.16 -13.94 -8.19
C ASP A 67 -9.76 -13.49 -7.72
N TYR A 68 -9.64 -12.23 -7.30
CA TYR A 68 -8.36 -11.63 -6.90
C TYR A 68 -8.19 -11.65 -5.39
N ASP A 69 -7.18 -12.40 -4.96
CA ASP A 69 -6.77 -12.44 -3.56
C ASP A 69 -6.01 -11.17 -3.14
N PRO A 70 -5.95 -10.88 -1.82
CA PRO A 70 -5.18 -9.76 -1.26
C PRO A 70 -3.74 -9.64 -1.79
N ARG A 71 -3.09 -10.78 -2.03
CA ARG A 71 -1.74 -10.82 -2.60
C ARG A 71 -1.68 -10.29 -4.04
N GLN A 72 -2.64 -10.68 -4.87
CA GLN A 72 -2.74 -10.24 -6.26
C GLN A 72 -3.03 -8.72 -6.32
N MET A 73 -3.91 -8.24 -5.43
CA MET A 73 -4.18 -6.81 -5.26
C MET A 73 -2.92 -6.01 -4.87
N GLY A 74 -2.07 -6.55 -3.99
CA GLY A 74 -0.76 -5.95 -3.69
C GLY A 74 0.15 -5.86 -4.92
N GLY A 75 0.07 -6.84 -5.82
CA GLY A 75 0.72 -6.81 -7.12
C GLY A 75 0.23 -5.65 -8.01
N MET A 76 -1.09 -5.46 -8.10
CA MET A 76 -1.69 -4.34 -8.85
C MET A 76 -1.23 -2.98 -8.30
N MET A 77 -1.22 -2.82 -6.98
CA MET A 77 -0.76 -1.58 -6.33
C MET A 77 0.70 -1.26 -6.68
N ARG A 78 1.58 -2.27 -6.64
CA ARG A 78 2.99 -2.09 -7.03
C ARG A 78 3.12 -1.74 -8.51
N GLN A 79 2.37 -2.42 -9.37
CA GLN A 79 2.38 -2.15 -10.81
C GLN A 79 1.92 -0.72 -11.11
N ALA A 80 0.84 -0.28 -10.46
CA ALA A 80 0.30 1.06 -10.61
C ALA A 80 1.28 2.11 -10.09
N GLN A 81 1.93 1.87 -8.96
CA GLN A 81 2.96 2.78 -8.44
C GLN A 81 4.11 2.99 -9.42
N GLN A 82 4.50 1.94 -10.16
CA GLN A 82 5.60 1.99 -11.13
C GLN A 82 5.20 2.62 -12.46
N GLN A 83 4.01 2.31 -12.96
CA GLN A 83 3.56 2.74 -14.29
C GLN A 83 2.81 4.07 -14.25
N GLN A 84 2.01 4.30 -13.22
CA GLN A 84 1.04 5.39 -13.17
C GLN A 84 0.71 5.81 -11.72
N PRO A 85 1.61 6.54 -11.03
CA PRO A 85 1.36 6.99 -9.66
C PRO A 85 0.09 7.85 -9.53
N ASP A 86 -0.25 8.63 -10.56
CA ASP A 86 -1.48 9.44 -10.61
C ASP A 86 -2.76 8.60 -10.52
N LEU A 87 -2.73 7.34 -10.98
CA LEU A 87 -3.86 6.43 -10.83
C LEU A 87 -4.14 6.20 -9.34
N LEU A 88 -3.12 5.89 -8.55
CA LEU A 88 -3.26 5.65 -7.11
C LEU A 88 -3.72 6.91 -6.37
N GLN A 89 -3.23 8.09 -6.77
CA GLN A 89 -3.71 9.36 -6.24
C GLN A 89 -5.20 9.56 -6.53
N GLY A 90 -5.65 9.26 -7.75
CA GLY A 90 -7.07 9.29 -8.12
C GLY A 90 -7.93 8.29 -7.34
N MET A 91 -7.41 7.08 -7.09
CA MET A 91 -8.10 6.06 -6.29
C MET A 91 -8.26 6.47 -4.81
N LEU A 92 -7.28 7.17 -4.24
CA LEU A 92 -7.32 7.71 -2.88
C LEU A 92 -8.10 9.03 -2.78
N GLY A 93 -8.18 9.77 -3.88
CA GLY A 93 -8.91 11.02 -4.04
C GLY A 93 -10.43 10.85 -3.97
N GLN A 94 -11.16 11.97 -4.03
CA GLN A 94 -12.60 11.96 -3.87
C GLN A 94 -13.29 11.13 -4.98
N GLY A 95 -14.08 10.13 -4.58
CA GLY A 95 -14.81 9.25 -5.49
C GLY A 95 -14.05 7.99 -5.93
N GLY A 96 -12.79 7.81 -5.53
CA GLY A 96 -12.03 6.60 -5.81
C GLY A 96 -12.31 5.44 -4.85
N ALA A 97 -11.98 4.21 -5.24
CA ALA A 97 -12.24 3.00 -4.46
C ALA A 97 -11.41 2.91 -3.16
N LEU A 98 -10.28 3.62 -3.08
CA LEU A 98 -9.47 3.73 -1.86
C LEU A 98 -9.87 4.92 -0.97
N SER A 99 -10.86 5.70 -1.38
CA SER A 99 -11.29 6.91 -0.68
C SER A 99 -12.23 6.65 0.50
N ASN A 100 -12.84 5.45 0.57
CA ASN A 100 -13.70 5.04 1.67
C ASN A 100 -12.89 4.91 2.98
N PRO A 101 -13.39 5.37 4.15
CA PRO A 101 -12.77 5.20 5.46
C PRO A 101 -12.03 3.88 5.69
N MET A 102 -12.63 2.73 5.37
CA MET A 102 -12.01 1.43 5.61
C MET A 102 -10.79 1.18 4.70
N ALA A 103 -10.87 1.58 3.43
CA ALA A 103 -9.74 1.49 2.51
C ALA A 103 -8.63 2.47 2.90
N LYS A 104 -8.97 3.70 3.31
CA LYS A 104 -7.99 4.65 3.85
C LYS A 104 -7.27 4.09 5.08
N MET A 105 -7.99 3.44 5.99
CA MET A 105 -7.40 2.78 7.16
C MET A 105 -6.49 1.62 6.75
N ALA A 106 -6.88 0.83 5.74
CA ALA A 106 -6.03 -0.21 5.19
C ALA A 106 -4.72 0.37 4.64
N MET A 107 -4.81 1.45 3.85
CA MET A 107 -3.63 2.15 3.29
C MET A 107 -2.74 2.78 4.38
N ALA A 108 -3.34 3.36 5.42
CA ALA A 108 -2.60 3.81 6.60
C ALA A 108 -1.91 2.64 7.32
N GLY A 109 -2.55 1.47 7.38
CA GLY A 109 -1.96 0.23 7.86
C GLY A 109 -0.75 -0.23 7.05
N VAL A 110 -0.83 -0.15 5.71
CA VAL A 110 0.31 -0.43 4.81
C VAL A 110 1.49 0.48 5.17
N ALA A 111 1.24 1.79 5.26
CA ALA A 111 2.27 2.77 5.60
C ALA A 111 2.87 2.52 6.99
N ALA A 112 2.04 2.18 7.98
CA ALA A 112 2.50 1.86 9.33
C ALA A 112 3.39 0.61 9.37
N ILE A 113 2.98 -0.49 8.71
CA ILE A 113 3.75 -1.74 8.65
C ILE A 113 5.08 -1.50 7.96
N ALA A 114 5.07 -0.82 6.81
CA ALA A 114 6.29 -0.55 6.06
C ALA A 114 7.24 0.39 6.82
N ALA A 115 6.72 1.45 7.46
CA ALA A 115 7.51 2.32 8.33
C ALA A 115 8.10 1.57 9.53
N GLN A 116 7.31 0.69 10.17
CA GLN A 116 7.78 -0.14 11.29
C GLN A 116 8.91 -1.09 10.85
N ARG A 117 8.86 -1.64 9.64
CA ARG A 117 9.94 -2.50 9.12
C ARG A 117 11.19 -1.71 8.78
N LEU A 118 11.04 -0.51 8.24
CA LEU A 118 12.15 0.41 7.97
C LEU A 118 12.85 0.84 9.26
N MET A 119 12.10 1.21 10.30
CA MET A 119 12.67 1.60 11.60
C MET A 119 13.15 0.40 12.42
N GLY A 120 12.41 -0.70 12.38
CA GLY A 120 12.71 -1.94 13.11
C GLY A 120 13.89 -2.72 12.52
N GLY A 121 14.21 -2.52 11.24
CA GLY A 121 15.46 -3.00 10.64
C GLY A 121 16.71 -2.32 11.20
N GLN A 122 16.56 -1.21 11.94
CA GLN A 122 17.62 -0.51 12.66
C GLN A 122 17.57 -0.70 14.19
N GLN A 123 16.79 -1.67 14.68
CA GLN A 123 16.75 -2.10 16.08
C GLN A 123 17.34 -3.50 16.21
N GLY A 124 18.62 -3.63 15.88
CA GLY A 124 19.39 -4.88 16.02
C GLY A 124 20.90 -4.71 16.15
N GLY A 125 21.43 -3.47 16.11
CA GLY A 125 22.85 -3.24 16.25
C GLY A 125 23.19 -1.78 16.47
N GLY A 126 23.62 -1.43 17.69
CA GLY A 126 24.33 -0.18 17.94
C GLY A 126 23.76 0.71 19.04
N GLY A 127 24.10 0.39 20.28
CA GLY A 127 24.61 1.36 21.27
C GLY A 127 23.65 2.36 21.90
N LEU A 128 23.49 2.26 23.23
CA LEU A 128 23.77 3.32 24.23
C LEU A 128 23.01 3.03 25.54
N LEU A 129 23.37 1.94 26.22
CA LEU A 129 23.31 1.86 27.68
C LEU A 129 24.68 1.42 28.20
N GLY A 130 25.71 2.18 27.79
CA GLY A 130 26.93 2.29 28.56
C GLY A 130 26.74 3.44 29.53
N GLY A 131 26.73 3.16 30.84
CA GLY A 131 26.65 4.23 31.83
C GLY A 131 26.15 3.85 33.23
N SER A 132 26.62 2.75 33.81
CA SER A 132 26.60 2.61 35.27
C SER A 132 27.74 1.71 35.74
N LEU A 133 28.96 2.21 35.53
CA LEU A 133 30.15 1.77 36.25
C LEU A 133 30.53 2.88 37.21
N GLY A 134 30.37 2.59 38.51
CA GLY A 134 31.12 3.12 39.63
C GLY A 134 31.32 4.62 39.73
N GLN A 135 30.66 5.25 40.71
CA GLN A 135 31.33 6.26 41.53
C GLN A 135 31.01 6.05 43.02
N ARG A 136 32.05 5.55 43.69
CA ARG A 136 32.56 5.87 45.04
C ARG A 136 31.66 5.66 46.25
#